data_AF-A0A3L6RL65-F1
#
_entry.id   AF-A0A3L6RL65-F1
#
_cell.length_a   1.000
_cell.length_b   1.000
_cell.length_c   1.000
_cell.angle_alpha   90.00
_cell.angle_beta   90.00
_cell.angle_gamma   90.00
#
_symmetry.space_group_name_H-M   'P 1'
#
loop_
_entity.id
_entity.type
_entity.pdbx_description
1 polymer ?
#
loop_
_entity_poly.entity_id
_entity_poly.type
_entity_poly.pdbx_seq_one_letter_code
_entity_poly.pdbx_strand_id
1 'polypeptide(L)'
;MSLVADMLARFVSEVVKRSRTPRLERRTIDSAFHELRVDHEQTKHLAAGTPVSSDAFPAGGYMWRVKYFPQGFTEADKGYVSIFFGLLSKASVSAICQVFVKGKDGHLCSSDLADMSGVQLFPGPGVSGWSPFLSQPDLEEHCLTEGHVTFVCAIMVVRGSSIPVPALDIGKHLGTLLETTDGADVSFTIGTETFRAHRAVLAARSPVLRAELLGSMAETTMPDITLHDIAPATFRVMLRFMYTDALPADNELGDSPSEMMKDLLAAADRYALERLKLLCAQKLWEAVSADTVASTLAFAETYSCPELKSMCIGFFATGENFQESRVDEGFRSVGAAVPFNC
;
A
#
# COMPACT_ATOMS: atom_id res chain seq x y z
N MET A 1 -14.35 -41.70 -3.89
CA MET A 1 -13.88 -40.31 -3.69
C MET A 1 -12.44 -40.26 -4.18
N SER A 2 -12.01 -39.23 -4.92
CA SER A 2 -10.65 -39.22 -5.46
C SER A 2 -9.63 -39.07 -4.33
N LEU A 3 -8.46 -39.71 -4.45
CA LEU A 3 -7.34 -39.62 -3.52
C LEU A 3 -7.01 -38.17 -3.10
N VAL A 4 -7.24 -37.22 -4.00
CA VAL A 4 -7.06 -35.78 -3.80
C VAL A 4 -8.04 -35.20 -2.78
N ALA A 5 -9.31 -35.64 -2.76
CA ALA A 5 -10.31 -35.18 -1.80
C ALA A 5 -10.00 -35.66 -0.38
N ASP A 6 -9.58 -36.93 -0.23
CA ASP A 6 -9.15 -37.47 1.06
C ASP A 6 -7.86 -36.79 1.56
N MET A 7 -6.96 -36.45 0.65
CA MET A 7 -5.72 -35.74 0.97
C MET A 7 -5.98 -34.29 1.39
N LEU A 8 -6.91 -33.58 0.74
CA LEU A 8 -7.38 -32.26 1.17
C LEU A 8 -8.04 -32.32 2.54
N ALA A 9 -8.91 -33.31 2.79
CA ALA A 9 -9.59 -33.45 4.07
C ALA A 9 -8.60 -33.73 5.22
N ARG A 10 -7.60 -34.59 5.00
CA ARG A 10 -6.52 -34.86 5.98
C ARG A 10 -5.66 -33.63 6.23
N PHE A 11 -5.27 -32.93 5.17
CA PHE A 11 -4.46 -31.71 5.25
C PHE A 11 -5.20 -30.60 6.01
N VAL A 12 -6.47 -30.34 5.69
CA VAL A 12 -7.29 -29.36 6.42
C VAL A 12 -7.48 -29.75 7.89
N SER A 13 -7.75 -31.04 8.17
CA SER A 13 -7.89 -31.55 9.54
C SER A 13 -6.61 -31.35 10.37
N GLU A 14 -5.44 -31.62 9.79
CA GLU A 14 -4.16 -31.46 10.47
C GLU A 14 -3.80 -29.99 10.72
N VAL A 15 -4.12 -29.11 9.77
CA VAL A 15 -4.00 -27.65 9.93
C VAL A 15 -4.87 -27.15 11.07
N VAL A 16 -6.12 -27.58 11.13
CA VAL A 16 -7.06 -27.20 12.20
C VAL A 16 -6.54 -27.67 13.57
N LYS A 17 -6.08 -28.93 13.68
CA LYS A 17 -5.55 -29.52 14.92
C LYS A 17 -4.31 -28.80 15.46
N ARG A 18 -3.38 -28.39 14.59
CA ARG A 18 -2.11 -27.75 14.99
C ARG A 18 -2.23 -26.24 15.21
N SER A 19 -3.27 -25.60 14.67
CA SER A 19 -3.51 -24.17 14.92
C SER A 19 -3.98 -23.93 16.37
N ARG A 20 -3.14 -23.34 17.22
CA ARG A 20 -3.52 -22.84 18.57
C ARG A 20 -4.42 -21.58 18.52
N THR A 21 -5.02 -21.26 17.38
CA THR A 21 -5.85 -20.06 17.21
C THR A 21 -7.21 -20.44 16.65
N PRO A 22 -8.32 -20.23 17.38
CA PRO A 22 -9.66 -20.70 17.02
C PRO A 22 -10.33 -19.88 15.89
N ARG A 23 -9.55 -19.20 15.04
CA ARG A 23 -10.06 -18.33 13.96
C ARG A 23 -9.43 -18.66 12.62
N LEU A 24 -9.59 -19.91 12.19
CA LEU A 24 -9.33 -20.33 10.81
C LEU A 24 -10.59 -20.27 9.95
N GLU A 25 -11.50 -19.33 10.20
CA GLU A 25 -12.69 -19.14 9.39
C GLU A 25 -12.51 -17.93 8.47
N ARG A 26 -12.63 -18.19 7.15
CA ARG A 26 -12.60 -17.24 6.01
C ARG A 26 -11.24 -16.75 5.51
N ARG A 27 -10.25 -17.65 5.38
CA ARG A 27 -9.13 -17.41 4.46
C ARG A 27 -9.45 -18.00 3.08
N THR A 28 -9.17 -17.28 2.00
CA THR A 28 -9.14 -17.87 0.65
C THR A 28 -7.96 -18.82 0.61
N ILE A 29 -8.27 -20.11 0.51
CA ILE A 29 -7.31 -21.20 0.50
C ILE A 29 -7.01 -21.52 -0.96
N ASP A 30 -5.86 -21.06 -1.45
CA ASP A 30 -5.30 -21.53 -2.72
C ASP A 30 -4.33 -22.68 -2.39
N SER A 31 -4.77 -23.92 -2.65
CA SER A 31 -3.99 -25.15 -2.43
C SER A 31 -3.54 -25.78 -3.74
N ALA A 32 -2.35 -26.38 -3.73
CA ALA A 32 -1.85 -27.19 -4.84
C ALA A 32 -1.25 -28.50 -4.32
N PHE A 33 -1.30 -29.53 -5.17
CA PHE A 33 -0.57 -30.77 -4.95
C PHE A 33 0.40 -30.98 -6.09
N HIS A 34 1.63 -31.34 -5.75
CA HIS A 34 2.69 -31.64 -6.70
C HIS A 34 3.24 -33.03 -6.42
N GLU A 35 3.29 -33.86 -7.46
CA GLU A 35 3.84 -35.21 -7.37
C GLU A 35 5.29 -35.20 -7.83
N LEU A 36 6.20 -35.56 -6.93
CA LEU A 36 7.62 -35.72 -7.20
C LEU A 36 7.96 -37.21 -7.22
N ARG A 37 8.21 -37.74 -8.42
CA ARG A 37 8.69 -39.11 -8.63
C ARG A 37 10.21 -39.10 -8.80
N VAL A 38 10.92 -39.85 -7.97
CA VAL A 38 12.39 -39.91 -7.95
C VAL A 38 12.84 -41.33 -8.26
N ASP A 39 13.81 -41.46 -9.17
CA ASP A 39 14.54 -42.72 -9.38
C ASP A 39 15.54 -42.92 -8.25
N HIS A 40 15.31 -43.93 -7.41
CA HIS A 40 16.14 -44.18 -6.22
C HIS A 40 17.55 -44.65 -6.61
N GLU A 41 17.65 -45.51 -7.62
CA GLU A 41 18.93 -46.10 -8.04
C GLU A 41 19.88 -45.04 -8.60
N GLN A 42 19.34 -44.09 -9.36
CA GLN A 42 20.14 -42.99 -9.91
C GLN A 42 20.57 -41.97 -8.85
N THR A 43 19.81 -41.84 -7.76
CA THR A 43 19.97 -40.73 -6.81
C THR A 43 20.60 -41.15 -5.49
N LYS A 44 20.59 -42.45 -5.14
CA LYS A 44 21.18 -42.97 -3.89
C LYS A 44 22.69 -42.75 -3.79
N HIS A 45 23.40 -42.52 -4.90
CA HIS A 45 24.85 -42.29 -4.90
C HIS A 45 25.26 -40.82 -4.77
N LEU A 46 24.29 -39.89 -4.73
CA LEU A 46 24.58 -38.47 -4.58
C LEU A 46 25.18 -38.17 -3.20
N ALA A 47 26.01 -37.14 -3.10
CA ALA A 47 26.56 -36.71 -1.81
C ALA A 47 25.47 -36.03 -0.95
N ALA A 48 25.61 -36.08 0.38
CA ALA A 48 24.74 -35.33 1.28
C ALA A 48 24.75 -33.84 0.93
N GLY A 49 23.60 -33.18 1.06
CA GLY A 49 23.39 -31.79 0.63
C GLY A 49 23.23 -31.61 -0.89
N THR A 50 23.26 -32.66 -1.70
CA THR A 50 23.00 -32.59 -3.15
C THR A 50 21.51 -32.86 -3.44
N PRO A 51 20.74 -31.86 -3.94
CA PRO A 51 19.31 -32.03 -4.16
C PRO A 51 18.97 -32.57 -5.55
N VAL A 52 17.90 -33.36 -5.62
CA VAL A 52 17.08 -33.58 -6.80
C VAL A 52 15.93 -32.58 -6.74
N SER A 53 15.79 -31.74 -7.77
CA SER A 53 14.78 -30.68 -7.82
C SER A 53 13.60 -31.09 -8.68
N SER A 54 12.40 -30.74 -8.23
CA SER A 54 11.19 -30.84 -9.05
C SER A 54 11.12 -29.73 -10.10
N ASP A 55 10.22 -29.91 -11.08
CA ASP A 55 9.73 -28.80 -11.88
C ASP A 55 9.07 -27.73 -11.01
N ALA A 56 9.04 -26.50 -11.52
CA ALA A 56 8.37 -25.41 -10.84
C ALA A 56 6.85 -25.57 -11.01
N PHE A 57 6.08 -25.37 -9.93
CA PHE A 57 4.63 -25.48 -9.95
C PHE A 57 3.94 -24.28 -9.29
N PRO A 58 2.76 -23.85 -9.78
CA PRO A 58 2.03 -22.72 -9.23
C PRO A 58 1.23 -23.12 -7.99
N ALA A 59 1.26 -22.27 -6.95
CA ALA A 59 0.34 -22.33 -5.81
C ALA A 59 0.14 -20.94 -5.19
N GLY A 60 -1.12 -20.54 -4.98
CA GLY A 60 -1.46 -19.26 -4.36
C GLY A 60 -0.87 -18.03 -5.05
N GLY A 61 -0.76 -18.05 -6.38
CA GLY A 61 -0.18 -16.95 -7.18
C GLY A 61 1.35 -16.88 -7.15
N TYR A 62 2.02 -17.88 -6.58
CA TYR A 62 3.47 -17.96 -6.53
C TYR A 62 3.98 -19.24 -7.20
N MET A 63 5.25 -19.23 -7.60
CA MET A 63 5.94 -20.41 -8.16
C MET A 63 6.80 -21.07 -7.09
N TRP A 64 6.60 -22.38 -6.93
CA TRP A 64 7.24 -23.20 -5.92
C TRP A 64 8.04 -24.32 -6.59
N ARG A 65 9.00 -24.87 -5.86
CA ARG A 65 9.76 -26.06 -6.23
C ARG A 65 10.01 -26.91 -5.00
N VAL A 66 10.01 -28.23 -5.17
CA VAL A 66 10.42 -29.18 -4.13
C VAL A 66 11.87 -29.60 -4.39
N LYS A 67 12.66 -29.72 -3.33
CA LYS A 67 14.02 -30.24 -3.32
C LYS A 67 14.08 -31.47 -2.44
N TYR A 68 14.43 -32.61 -3.02
CA TYR A 68 14.64 -33.88 -2.35
C TYR A 68 16.13 -34.14 -2.18
N PHE A 69 16.57 -34.54 -1.00
CA PHE A 69 17.96 -34.85 -0.69
C PHE A 69 18.06 -36.34 -0.33
N PRO A 70 18.56 -37.19 -1.24
CA PRO A 70 18.58 -38.65 -1.04
C PRO A 70 19.48 -39.09 0.11
N GLN A 71 20.57 -38.35 0.37
CA GLN A 71 21.54 -38.63 1.44
C GLN A 71 21.48 -37.61 2.58
N GLY A 72 20.31 -36.98 2.77
CA GLY A 72 20.10 -35.96 3.79
C GLY A 72 20.56 -34.56 3.36
N PHE A 73 20.04 -33.53 4.03
CA PHE A 73 20.39 -32.14 3.78
C PHE A 73 21.80 -31.80 4.31
N THR A 74 22.15 -32.36 5.47
CA THR A 74 23.45 -32.20 6.10
C THR A 74 24.12 -33.56 6.32
N GLU A 75 25.42 -33.55 6.62
CA GLU A 75 26.17 -34.76 6.99
C GLU A 75 25.59 -35.46 8.23
N ALA A 76 24.93 -34.73 9.12
CA ALA A 76 24.27 -35.28 10.30
C ALA A 76 22.99 -36.07 9.96
N ASP A 77 22.41 -35.82 8.78
CA ASP A 77 21.18 -36.46 8.30
C ASP A 77 21.46 -37.74 7.49
N LYS A 78 22.71 -38.21 7.44
CA LYS A 78 23.08 -39.44 6.71
C LYS A 78 22.26 -40.65 7.20
N GLY A 79 21.82 -41.47 6.25
CA GLY A 79 20.88 -42.57 6.50
C GLY A 79 19.41 -42.17 6.46
N TYR A 80 19.12 -40.87 6.30
CA TYR A 80 17.78 -40.34 6.09
C TYR A 80 17.71 -39.55 4.79
N VAL A 81 16.51 -39.45 4.24
CA VAL A 81 16.19 -38.50 3.17
C VAL A 81 15.65 -37.21 3.76
N SER A 82 15.78 -36.10 3.03
CA SER A 82 15.22 -34.80 3.42
C SER A 82 14.42 -34.19 2.28
N ILE A 83 13.42 -33.37 2.60
CA ILE A 83 12.56 -32.74 1.59
C ILE A 83 12.21 -31.31 1.97
N PHE A 84 12.36 -30.39 1.02
CA PHE A 84 12.13 -28.97 1.22
C PHE A 84 11.27 -28.37 0.13
N PHE A 85 10.35 -27.50 0.50
CA PHE A 85 9.72 -26.57 -0.41
C PHE A 85 10.61 -25.33 -0.53
N GLY A 86 10.63 -24.73 -1.71
CA GLY A 86 11.34 -23.50 -2.00
C GLY A 86 10.44 -22.56 -2.80
N LEU A 87 10.37 -21.32 -2.37
CA LEU A 87 9.70 -20.25 -3.10
C LEU A 87 10.67 -19.67 -4.14
N LEU A 88 10.26 -19.57 -5.40
CA LEU A 88 11.12 -19.06 -6.47
C LEU A 88 11.16 -17.52 -6.55
N SER A 89 10.26 -16.83 -5.85
CA SER A 89 10.26 -15.37 -5.72
C SER A 89 10.91 -14.91 -4.41
N LYS A 90 11.27 -13.63 -4.33
CA LYS A 90 11.75 -13.00 -3.08
C LYS A 90 10.61 -12.53 -2.16
N ALA A 91 9.36 -12.93 -2.43
CA ALA A 91 8.21 -12.52 -1.64
C ALA A 91 8.23 -13.18 -0.26
N SER A 92 7.66 -12.51 0.73
CA SER A 92 7.37 -13.13 2.04
C SER A 92 5.94 -13.66 2.02
N VAL A 93 5.80 -14.98 2.13
CA VAL A 93 4.52 -15.67 1.97
C VAL A 93 4.35 -16.65 3.12
N SER A 94 3.25 -16.54 3.85
CA SER A 94 2.84 -17.61 4.77
C SER A 94 2.21 -18.75 3.97
N ALA A 95 2.83 -19.92 4.05
CA ALA A 95 2.28 -21.14 3.48
C ALA A 95 2.32 -22.26 4.52
N ILE A 96 1.40 -23.20 4.37
CA ILE A 96 1.36 -24.47 5.09
C ILE A 96 1.76 -25.54 4.08
N CYS A 97 2.80 -26.30 4.41
CA CYS A 97 3.29 -27.39 3.57
C CYS A 97 3.13 -28.74 4.27
N GLN A 98 2.79 -29.78 3.51
CA GLN A 98 2.79 -31.17 3.97
C GLN A 98 3.34 -32.08 2.88
N VAL A 99 4.05 -33.14 3.27
CA VAL A 99 4.55 -34.17 2.35
C VAL A 99 3.97 -35.51 2.75
N PHE A 100 3.51 -36.26 1.74
CA PHE A 100 3.11 -37.65 1.86
C PHE A 100 4.01 -38.51 0.97
N VAL A 101 4.19 -39.78 1.34
CA VAL A 101 4.91 -40.76 0.51
C VAL A 101 3.91 -41.82 0.07
N LYS A 102 3.92 -42.19 -1.22
CA LYS A 102 3.11 -43.32 -1.71
C LYS A 102 3.81 -44.63 -1.37
N GLY A 103 3.03 -45.56 -0.81
CA GLY A 103 3.45 -46.93 -0.55
C GLY A 103 3.33 -47.82 -1.78
N LYS A 104 3.83 -49.05 -1.65
CA LYS A 104 3.81 -50.08 -2.71
C LYS A 104 2.40 -50.45 -3.18
N ASP A 105 1.39 -50.28 -2.33
CA ASP A 105 -0.02 -50.52 -2.64
C ASP A 105 -0.68 -49.35 -3.41
N GLY A 106 0.08 -48.29 -3.69
CA GLY A 106 -0.43 -47.07 -4.33
C GLY A 106 -1.22 -46.17 -3.38
N HIS A 107 -1.45 -46.59 -2.14
CA HIS A 107 -2.03 -45.75 -1.09
C HIS A 107 -0.92 -44.94 -0.40
N LEU A 108 -1.33 -43.92 0.36
CA LEU A 108 -0.37 -43.14 1.15
C LEU A 108 0.08 -43.99 2.34
N CYS A 109 1.39 -44.07 2.59
CA CYS A 109 1.95 -44.86 3.68
C CYS A 109 1.27 -44.53 5.03
N SER A 110 0.99 -45.58 5.82
CA SER A 110 0.26 -45.53 7.09
C SER A 110 0.95 -44.67 8.16
N SER A 111 0.19 -44.33 9.20
CA SER A 111 0.39 -43.24 10.17
C SER A 111 1.72 -43.18 10.93
N ASP A 112 2.50 -44.26 11.01
CA ASP A 112 3.75 -44.26 11.79
C ASP A 112 4.92 -43.58 11.06
N LEU A 113 4.93 -43.59 9.72
CA LEU A 113 5.80 -42.73 8.90
C LEU A 113 5.23 -41.29 8.76
N ALA A 114 3.94 -41.12 9.07
CA ALA A 114 3.22 -39.86 8.86
C ALA A 114 3.46 -38.82 9.96
N ASP A 115 4.11 -39.18 11.08
CA ASP A 115 4.45 -38.24 12.16
C ASP A 115 5.51 -37.21 11.72
N MET A 116 6.23 -37.49 10.63
CA MET A 116 7.13 -36.55 9.95
C MET A 116 6.37 -35.54 9.07
N SER A 117 5.06 -35.71 8.89
CA SER A 117 4.22 -34.72 8.21
C SER A 117 3.81 -33.63 9.21
N GLY A 118 4.40 -32.45 9.07
CA GLY A 118 4.18 -31.35 10.00
C GLY A 118 3.92 -30.02 9.31
N VAL A 119 2.89 -29.30 9.76
CA VAL A 119 2.63 -27.95 9.24
C VAL A 119 3.84 -27.05 9.50
N GLN A 120 4.58 -26.72 8.44
CA GLN A 120 5.63 -25.71 8.51
C GLN A 120 5.12 -24.38 7.97
N LEU A 121 5.33 -23.31 8.75
CA LEU A 121 5.06 -21.95 8.34
C LEU A 121 6.28 -21.42 7.59
N PHE A 122 6.12 -21.08 6.31
CA PHE A 122 7.13 -20.37 5.54
C PHE A 122 7.15 -18.88 5.93
N PRO A 123 8.24 -18.31 6.49
CA PRO A 123 8.23 -16.92 6.97
C PRO A 123 8.90 -15.91 6.04
N GLY A 124 9.47 -16.32 4.90
CA GLY A 124 10.22 -15.40 4.03
C GLY A 124 10.95 -16.09 2.86
N PRO A 125 11.81 -15.36 2.13
CA PRO A 125 12.61 -15.92 1.05
C PRO A 125 13.55 -17.01 1.57
N GLY A 126 13.49 -18.21 0.98
CA GLY A 126 14.30 -19.35 1.41
C GLY A 126 13.69 -20.71 1.08
N VAL A 127 14.12 -21.73 1.84
CA VAL A 127 13.59 -23.09 1.80
C VAL A 127 13.07 -23.48 3.18
N SER A 128 11.97 -24.23 3.25
CA SER A 128 11.43 -24.82 4.48
C SER A 128 11.08 -26.27 4.19
N GLY A 129 11.45 -27.16 5.10
CA GLY A 129 11.29 -28.59 4.92
C GLY A 129 11.72 -29.40 6.13
N TRP A 130 11.77 -30.70 5.92
CA TRP A 130 12.08 -31.69 6.96
C TRP A 130 13.46 -32.26 6.72
N SER A 131 14.30 -32.16 7.74
CA SER A 131 15.64 -32.74 7.78
C SER A 131 15.95 -33.17 9.23
N PRO A 132 16.03 -34.48 9.51
CA PRO A 132 15.70 -35.59 8.61
C PRO A 132 14.19 -35.68 8.31
N PHE A 133 13.80 -36.38 7.23
CA PHE A 133 12.38 -36.64 6.88
C PHE A 133 11.99 -38.11 7.01
N LEU A 134 12.70 -39.04 6.37
CA LEU A 134 12.38 -40.46 6.41
C LEU A 134 13.66 -41.28 6.35
N SER A 135 13.74 -42.40 7.09
CA SER A 135 14.93 -43.25 7.03
C SER A 135 15.02 -43.95 5.67
N GLN A 136 16.23 -44.16 5.17
CA GLN A 136 16.45 -44.87 3.90
C GLN A 136 15.94 -46.33 3.95
N PRO A 137 16.18 -47.10 5.03
CA PRO A 137 15.63 -48.46 5.13
C PRO A 137 14.10 -48.50 5.02
N ASP A 138 13.39 -47.62 5.72
CA ASP A 138 11.92 -47.58 5.68
C ASP A 138 11.40 -47.18 4.29
N LEU A 139 12.10 -46.27 3.61
CA LEU A 139 11.81 -45.87 2.25
C LEU A 139 11.99 -47.05 1.28
N GLU A 140 13.06 -47.83 1.41
CA GLU A 140 13.33 -49.03 0.60
C GLU A 140 12.33 -50.17 0.87
N GLU A 141 11.98 -50.39 2.13
CA GLU A 141 11.08 -51.47 2.52
C GLU A 141 9.62 -51.17 2.13
N HIS A 142 9.16 -49.94 2.30
CA HIS A 142 7.73 -49.64 2.23
C HIS A 142 7.30 -48.74 1.06
N CYS A 143 8.20 -47.92 0.52
CA CYS A 143 7.84 -46.84 -0.41
C CYS A 143 8.38 -47.06 -1.84
N LEU A 144 9.41 -47.88 -2.01
CA LEU A 144 10.01 -48.14 -3.32
C LEU A 144 9.10 -49.03 -4.20
N THR A 145 8.72 -48.51 -5.36
CA THR A 145 7.91 -49.21 -6.37
C THR A 145 8.59 -49.09 -7.72
N GLU A 146 8.94 -50.22 -8.34
CA GLU A 146 9.64 -50.26 -9.64
C GLU A 146 10.89 -49.35 -9.70
N GLY A 147 11.70 -49.34 -8.62
CA GLY A 147 12.91 -48.50 -8.53
C GLY A 147 12.66 -47.01 -8.26
N HIS A 148 11.40 -46.60 -8.10
CA HIS A 148 11.02 -45.21 -7.87
C HIS A 148 10.38 -45.00 -6.50
N VAL A 149 10.55 -43.79 -5.96
CA VAL A 149 9.81 -43.29 -4.80
C VAL A 149 8.98 -42.09 -5.24
N THR A 150 7.73 -42.04 -4.80
CA THR A 150 6.81 -40.96 -5.15
C THR A 150 6.36 -40.19 -3.92
N PHE A 151 6.70 -38.91 -3.89
CA PHE A 151 6.28 -37.96 -2.88
C PHE A 151 5.10 -37.13 -3.39
N VAL A 152 4.07 -36.96 -2.58
CA VAL A 152 2.96 -36.06 -2.85
C VAL A 152 3.09 -34.85 -1.94
N CYS A 153 3.41 -33.71 -2.53
CA CYS A 153 3.71 -32.47 -1.85
C CYS A 153 2.49 -31.56 -1.88
N ALA A 154 1.86 -31.34 -0.72
CA ALA A 154 0.73 -30.46 -0.55
C ALA A 154 1.20 -29.08 -0.06
N ILE A 155 0.71 -28.02 -0.69
CA ILE A 155 0.93 -26.66 -0.25
C ILE A 155 -0.37 -25.88 -0.22
N MET A 156 -0.54 -25.06 0.82
CA MET A 156 -1.62 -24.09 0.92
C MET A 156 -1.03 -22.75 1.26
N VAL A 157 -1.24 -21.79 0.37
CA VAL A 157 -0.82 -20.41 0.61
C VAL A 157 -1.87 -19.74 1.49
N VAL A 158 -1.44 -19.29 2.65
CA VAL A 158 -2.27 -18.63 3.64
C VAL A 158 -2.23 -17.14 3.35
N ARG A 159 -3.19 -16.66 2.55
CA ARG A 159 -3.37 -15.21 2.38
C ARG A 159 -4.07 -14.65 3.60
N GLY A 160 -3.56 -13.52 4.12
CA GLY A 160 -4.30 -12.72 5.06
C GLY A 160 -5.60 -12.28 4.38
N SER A 161 -6.73 -12.79 4.85
CA SER A 161 -8.04 -12.37 4.39
C SER A 161 -8.30 -10.95 4.91
N SER A 162 -7.81 -9.95 4.19
CA SER A 162 -8.33 -8.60 4.39
C SER A 162 -9.75 -8.62 3.85
N ILE A 163 -10.73 -8.48 4.74
CA ILE A 163 -12.09 -8.11 4.32
C ILE A 163 -11.93 -6.83 3.49
N PRO A 164 -12.47 -6.74 2.27
CA PRO A 164 -12.40 -5.51 1.50
C PRO A 164 -13.17 -4.44 2.28
N VAL A 165 -12.43 -3.49 2.87
CA VAL A 165 -13.01 -2.32 3.52
C VAL A 165 -13.31 -1.30 2.41
N PRO A 166 -14.55 -0.81 2.29
CA PRO A 166 -14.87 0.27 1.36
C PRO A 166 -13.95 1.47 1.56
N ALA A 167 -13.65 2.20 0.49
CA ALA A 167 -12.84 3.40 0.57
C ALA A 167 -13.51 4.46 1.47
N LEU A 168 -12.70 5.34 2.07
CA LEU A 168 -13.18 6.46 2.87
C LEU A 168 -14.15 7.33 2.04
N ASP A 169 -15.33 7.61 2.60
CA ASP A 169 -16.43 8.32 1.91
C ASP A 169 -16.93 9.56 2.67
N ILE A 170 -16.33 9.89 3.83
CA ILE A 170 -16.72 11.04 4.64
C ILE A 170 -16.72 12.36 3.85
N GLY A 171 -15.72 12.57 2.99
CA GLY A 171 -15.66 13.76 2.14
C GLY A 171 -16.81 13.84 1.15
N LYS A 172 -17.34 12.70 0.66
CA LYS A 172 -18.52 12.67 -0.20
C LYS A 172 -19.76 13.04 0.59
N HIS A 173 -19.95 12.46 1.78
CA HIS A 173 -21.09 12.76 2.64
C HIS A 173 -21.15 14.24 3.06
N LEU A 174 -20.00 14.81 3.43
CA LEU A 174 -19.90 16.24 3.74
C LEU A 174 -20.07 17.12 2.49
N GLY A 175 -19.56 16.70 1.33
CA GLY A 175 -19.82 17.37 0.06
C GLY A 175 -21.32 17.46 -0.27
N THR A 176 -22.04 16.35 -0.10
CA THR A 176 -23.51 16.33 -0.27
C THR A 176 -24.23 17.26 0.71
N LEU A 177 -23.75 17.36 1.95
CA LEU A 177 -24.29 18.29 2.94
C LEU A 177 -24.13 19.75 2.48
N LEU A 178 -23.00 20.10 1.87
CA LEU A 178 -22.78 21.43 1.29
C LEU A 178 -23.71 21.69 0.10
N GLU A 179 -23.91 20.72 -0.78
CA GLU A 179 -24.76 20.84 -1.98
C GLU A 179 -26.25 20.97 -1.66
N THR A 180 -26.74 20.19 -0.70
CA THR A 180 -28.16 20.19 -0.29
C THR A 180 -28.51 21.40 0.58
N THR A 181 -27.52 21.97 1.28
CA THR A 181 -27.69 23.07 2.24
C THR A 181 -28.58 22.73 3.46
N ASP A 182 -28.79 21.43 3.71
CA ASP A 182 -29.62 20.94 4.81
C ASP A 182 -29.00 21.30 6.16
N GLY A 183 -29.69 22.13 6.94
CA GLY A 183 -29.21 22.58 8.25
C GLY A 183 -28.16 23.69 8.20
N ALA A 184 -27.98 24.34 7.05
CA ALA A 184 -27.11 25.50 6.93
C ALA A 184 -27.53 26.63 7.89
N ASP A 185 -26.57 27.17 8.63
CA ASP A 185 -26.75 28.14 9.71
C ASP A 185 -25.93 29.43 9.52
N VAL A 186 -25.28 29.57 8.35
CA VAL A 186 -24.56 30.77 7.91
C VAL A 186 -24.65 30.93 6.39
N SER A 187 -24.66 32.18 5.91
CA SER A 187 -24.50 32.52 4.49
C SER A 187 -23.34 33.48 4.26
N PHE A 188 -22.69 33.35 3.12
CA PHE A 188 -21.66 34.27 2.64
C PHE A 188 -22.11 34.91 1.34
N THR A 189 -22.12 36.23 1.28
CA THR A 189 -22.47 36.98 0.08
C THR A 189 -21.21 37.57 -0.55
N ILE A 190 -20.95 37.20 -1.81
CA ILE A 190 -19.73 37.55 -2.55
C ILE A 190 -20.15 38.08 -3.92
N GLY A 191 -20.08 39.39 -4.09
CA GLY A 191 -20.66 40.05 -5.27
C GLY A 191 -22.17 39.78 -5.35
N THR A 192 -22.60 39.07 -6.38
CA THR A 192 -24.01 38.70 -6.59
C THR A 192 -24.34 37.27 -6.16
N GLU A 193 -23.36 36.53 -5.66
CA GLU A 193 -23.51 35.12 -5.30
C GLU A 193 -23.63 34.93 -3.79
N THR A 194 -24.54 34.07 -3.36
CA THR A 194 -24.72 33.70 -1.95
C THR A 194 -24.42 32.22 -1.75
N PHE A 195 -23.55 31.92 -0.79
CA PHE A 195 -23.12 30.58 -0.43
C PHE A 195 -23.62 30.22 0.96
N ARG A 196 -24.44 29.16 1.07
CA ARG A 196 -24.89 28.64 2.37
C ARG A 196 -23.93 27.58 2.88
N ALA A 197 -23.69 27.59 4.19
CA ALA A 197 -22.75 26.67 4.83
C ALA A 197 -23.09 26.41 6.31
N HIS A 198 -22.22 25.66 6.98
CA HIS A 198 -22.39 25.19 8.35
C HIS A 198 -21.25 25.72 9.22
N ARG A 199 -21.56 26.55 10.22
CA ARG A 199 -20.59 27.18 11.14
C ARG A 199 -19.69 26.14 11.79
N ALA A 200 -20.26 25.02 12.24
CA ALA A 200 -19.50 23.95 12.89
C ALA A 200 -18.43 23.35 11.98
N VAL A 201 -18.73 23.12 10.70
CA VAL A 201 -17.76 22.58 9.72
C VAL A 201 -16.66 23.60 9.46
N LEU A 202 -17.04 24.85 9.16
CA LEU A 202 -16.08 25.91 8.86
C LEU A 202 -15.15 26.22 10.03
N ALA A 203 -15.70 26.32 11.24
CA ALA A 203 -14.95 26.55 12.47
C ALA A 203 -14.06 25.36 12.89
N ALA A 204 -14.35 24.15 12.43
CA ALA A 204 -13.47 23.00 12.63
C ALA A 204 -12.28 23.00 11.65
N ARG A 205 -12.44 23.63 10.47
CA ARG A 205 -11.47 23.59 9.37
C ARG A 205 -10.58 24.82 9.31
N SER A 206 -11.05 25.96 9.80
CA SER A 206 -10.29 27.22 9.81
C SER A 206 -10.35 27.86 11.20
N PRO A 207 -9.19 28.11 11.85
CA PRO A 207 -9.17 28.82 13.13
C PRO A 207 -9.61 30.29 12.98
N VAL A 208 -9.43 30.89 11.81
CA VAL A 208 -9.91 32.24 11.48
C VAL A 208 -11.44 32.26 11.48
N LEU A 209 -12.06 31.35 10.71
CA LEU A 209 -13.52 31.22 10.70
C LEU A 209 -14.07 30.74 12.05
N ARG A 210 -13.31 29.99 12.84
CA ARG A 210 -13.69 29.65 14.21
C ARG A 210 -13.83 30.89 15.08
N ALA A 211 -12.85 31.79 15.04
CA ALA A 211 -12.87 33.03 15.80
C ALA A 211 -14.02 33.94 15.32
N GLU A 212 -14.22 34.04 14.01
CA GLU A 212 -15.25 34.87 13.39
C GLU A 212 -16.67 34.33 13.65
N LEU A 213 -16.88 33.03 13.48
CA LEU A 213 -18.21 32.41 13.54
C LEU A 213 -18.60 31.94 14.92
N LEU A 214 -17.67 31.58 15.80
CA LEU A 214 -17.97 31.02 17.14
C LEU A 214 -17.29 31.80 18.28
N GLY A 215 -16.61 32.91 17.98
CA GLY A 215 -15.98 33.75 19.00
C GLY A 215 -16.98 34.54 19.82
N SER A 216 -16.48 35.23 20.86
CA SER A 216 -17.29 36.02 21.79
C SER A 216 -18.03 37.21 21.15
N MET A 217 -17.63 37.61 19.94
CA MET A 217 -18.26 38.68 19.15
C MET A 217 -19.15 38.13 18.02
N ALA A 218 -19.34 36.81 17.93
CA ALA A 218 -20.18 36.22 16.90
C ALA A 218 -21.66 36.58 17.17
N GLU A 219 -22.30 37.29 16.23
CA GLU A 219 -23.72 37.62 16.33
C GLU A 219 -24.56 36.33 16.34
N THR A 220 -25.54 36.27 17.24
CA THR A 220 -26.33 35.05 17.52
C THR A 220 -27.44 34.79 16.50
N THR A 221 -27.68 35.71 15.58
CA THR A 221 -28.75 35.66 14.57
C THR A 221 -28.10 35.50 13.20
N MET A 222 -28.62 34.59 12.35
CA MET A 222 -28.08 34.21 11.03
C MET A 222 -27.20 35.30 10.38
N PRO A 223 -25.86 35.21 10.51
CA PRO A 223 -24.98 36.23 9.95
C PRO A 223 -24.89 35.98 8.45
N ASP A 224 -25.49 36.87 7.66
CA ASP A 224 -25.14 37.00 6.26
C ASP A 224 -23.82 37.77 6.17
N ILE A 225 -22.74 37.05 5.87
CA ILE A 225 -21.38 37.57 5.92
C ILE A 225 -20.98 38.01 4.51
N THR A 226 -20.82 39.31 4.31
CA THR A 226 -20.35 39.83 3.03
C THR A 226 -18.83 39.76 2.94
N LEU A 227 -18.30 39.11 1.91
CA LEU A 227 -16.87 39.07 1.63
C LEU A 227 -16.55 39.85 0.35
N HIS A 228 -15.54 40.72 0.42
CA HIS A 228 -15.18 41.62 -0.67
C HIS A 228 -13.87 41.25 -1.39
N ASP A 229 -12.90 40.65 -0.70
CA ASP A 229 -11.56 40.39 -1.27
C ASP A 229 -11.33 38.91 -1.63
N ILE A 230 -12.38 38.25 -2.15
CA ILE A 230 -12.26 36.91 -2.72
C ILE A 230 -13.22 36.76 -3.90
N ALA A 231 -12.74 36.23 -5.02
CA ALA A 231 -13.60 35.95 -6.16
C ALA A 231 -14.60 34.82 -5.83
N PRO A 232 -15.84 34.87 -6.31
CA PRO A 232 -16.83 33.81 -6.06
C PRO A 232 -16.36 32.40 -6.46
N ALA A 233 -15.62 32.29 -7.56
CA ALA A 233 -15.06 31.02 -8.02
C ALA A 233 -14.02 30.45 -7.04
N THR A 234 -13.10 31.29 -6.57
CA THR A 234 -12.09 30.93 -5.56
C THR A 234 -12.74 30.52 -4.24
N PHE A 235 -13.74 31.29 -3.78
CA PHE A 235 -14.46 30.94 -2.55
C PHE A 235 -15.20 29.61 -2.68
N ARG A 236 -15.83 29.33 -3.84
CA ARG A 236 -16.50 28.05 -4.10
C ARG A 236 -15.54 26.87 -3.96
N VAL A 237 -14.34 26.98 -4.55
CA VAL A 237 -13.31 25.93 -4.47
C VAL A 237 -12.82 25.77 -3.03
N MET A 238 -12.51 26.88 -2.35
CA MET A 238 -12.10 26.86 -0.95
C MET A 238 -13.16 26.23 -0.04
N LEU A 239 -14.43 26.59 -0.24
CA LEU A 239 -15.55 26.07 0.53
C LEU A 239 -15.72 24.55 0.29
N ARG A 240 -15.69 24.09 -0.97
CA ARG A 240 -15.72 22.65 -1.29
C ARG A 240 -14.58 21.92 -0.59
N PHE A 241 -13.36 22.46 -0.64
CA PHE A 241 -12.20 21.88 0.04
C PHE A 241 -12.40 21.75 1.56
N MET A 242 -13.04 22.72 2.22
CA MET A 242 -13.31 22.62 3.65
C MET A 242 -14.18 21.40 4.01
N TYR A 243 -15.10 20.99 3.12
CA TYR A 243 -15.97 19.83 3.34
C TYR A 243 -15.35 18.51 2.86
N THR A 244 -14.60 18.53 1.76
CA THR A 244 -14.18 17.29 1.07
C THR A 244 -12.69 16.98 1.19
N ASP A 245 -11.88 17.95 1.61
CA ASP A 245 -10.41 17.89 1.62
C ASP A 245 -9.78 17.60 0.24
N ALA A 246 -10.54 17.84 -0.84
CA ALA A 246 -10.14 17.59 -2.22
C ALA A 246 -10.08 18.88 -3.05
N LEU A 247 -9.04 18.99 -3.88
CA LEU A 247 -8.94 20.02 -4.91
C LEU A 247 -9.79 19.65 -6.15
N PRO A 248 -10.19 20.63 -6.96
CA PRO A 248 -10.82 20.38 -8.27
C PRO A 248 -9.86 19.60 -9.17
N ALA A 249 -10.42 18.81 -10.09
CA ALA A 249 -9.63 18.24 -11.16
C ALA A 249 -9.13 19.34 -12.12
N ASP A 250 -8.04 19.09 -12.84
CA ASP A 250 -7.40 20.12 -13.69
C ASP A 250 -8.36 20.67 -14.76
N ASN A 251 -9.32 19.88 -15.22
CA ASN A 251 -10.37 20.29 -16.16
C ASN A 251 -11.49 21.15 -15.51
N GLU A 252 -11.56 21.23 -14.19
CA GLU A 252 -12.51 22.07 -13.44
C GLU A 252 -11.92 23.45 -13.10
N LEU A 253 -10.64 23.70 -13.37
CA LEU A 253 -9.92 24.93 -12.99
C LEU A 253 -10.10 26.11 -13.97
N GLY A 254 -10.88 25.92 -15.04
CA GLY A 254 -11.17 26.97 -16.03
C GLY A 254 -9.98 27.31 -16.93
N ASP A 255 -10.05 28.49 -17.56
CA ASP A 255 -9.10 28.91 -18.61
C ASP A 255 -7.72 29.31 -18.07
N SER A 256 -7.61 29.62 -16.78
CA SER A 256 -6.36 30.06 -16.12
C SER A 256 -6.08 29.31 -14.80
N PRO A 257 -5.73 28.00 -14.87
CA PRO A 257 -5.49 27.18 -13.68
C PRO A 257 -4.44 27.76 -12.72
N SER A 258 -3.37 28.37 -13.25
CA SER A 258 -2.31 28.97 -12.44
C SER A 258 -2.80 30.19 -11.65
N GLU A 259 -3.64 31.04 -12.23
CA GLU A 259 -4.19 32.20 -11.53
C GLU A 259 -5.22 31.77 -10.48
N MET A 260 -6.06 30.78 -10.80
CA MET A 260 -6.95 30.15 -9.81
C MET A 260 -6.18 29.58 -8.62
N MET A 261 -5.05 28.89 -8.85
CA MET A 261 -4.20 28.37 -7.77
C MET A 261 -3.54 29.47 -6.94
N LYS A 262 -3.14 30.60 -7.55
CA LYS A 262 -2.64 31.76 -6.81
C LYS A 262 -3.73 32.36 -5.93
N ASP A 263 -4.91 32.62 -6.46
CA ASP A 263 -6.04 33.16 -5.69
C ASP A 263 -6.42 32.22 -4.54
N LEU A 264 -6.42 30.91 -4.80
CA LEU A 264 -6.73 29.90 -3.81
C LEU A 264 -5.66 29.79 -2.72
N LEU A 265 -4.37 29.94 -3.07
CA LEU A 265 -3.28 29.99 -2.10
C LEU A 265 -3.40 31.24 -1.21
N ALA A 266 -3.68 32.41 -1.80
CA ALA A 266 -3.92 33.64 -1.06
C ALA A 266 -5.10 33.51 -0.09
N ALA A 267 -6.20 32.90 -0.54
CA ALA A 267 -7.34 32.59 0.32
C ALA A 267 -6.97 31.59 1.43
N ALA A 268 -6.22 30.54 1.09
CA ALA A 268 -5.78 29.53 2.05
C ALA A 268 -4.90 30.12 3.16
N ASP A 269 -4.01 31.05 2.81
CA ASP A 269 -3.22 31.81 3.79
C ASP A 269 -4.12 32.67 4.69
N ARG A 270 -5.02 33.46 4.10
CA ARG A 270 -5.97 34.32 4.83
C ARG A 270 -6.82 33.55 5.85
N TYR A 271 -7.29 32.36 5.49
CA TYR A 271 -8.15 31.53 6.34
C TYR A 271 -7.39 30.43 7.10
N ALA A 272 -6.05 30.46 7.09
CA ALA A 272 -5.18 29.51 7.78
C ALA A 272 -5.49 28.03 7.43
N LEU A 273 -5.64 27.73 6.14
CA LEU A 273 -5.89 26.41 5.58
C LEU A 273 -4.58 25.80 5.07
N GLU A 274 -3.68 25.42 5.98
CA GLU A 274 -2.30 25.04 5.65
C GLU A 274 -2.19 23.94 4.59
N ARG A 275 -2.99 22.87 4.70
CA ARG A 275 -2.99 21.79 3.70
C ARG A 275 -3.41 22.28 2.31
N LEU A 276 -4.41 23.16 2.22
CA LEU A 276 -4.84 23.75 0.95
C LEU A 276 -3.72 24.60 0.35
N LYS A 277 -3.09 25.42 1.18
CA LYS A 277 -1.98 26.30 0.81
C LYS A 277 -0.83 25.51 0.18
N LEU A 278 -0.41 24.40 0.80
CA LEU A 278 0.65 23.53 0.30
C LEU A 278 0.27 22.79 -0.99
N LEU A 279 -0.98 22.35 -1.12
CA LEU A 279 -1.44 21.71 -2.37
C LEU A 279 -1.45 22.71 -3.54
N CYS A 280 -1.88 23.95 -3.30
CA CYS A 280 -1.80 25.02 -4.29
C CYS A 280 -0.34 25.34 -4.65
N ALA A 281 0.53 25.42 -3.64
CA ALA A 281 1.96 25.67 -3.83
C ALA A 281 2.63 24.58 -4.69
N GLN A 282 2.29 23.31 -4.46
CA GLN A 282 2.77 22.19 -5.28
C GLN A 282 2.33 22.33 -6.74
N LYS A 283 1.05 22.62 -6.98
CA LYS A 283 0.50 22.84 -8.33
C LYS A 283 1.16 24.02 -9.04
N LEU A 284 1.43 25.11 -8.32
CA LEU A 284 2.16 26.25 -8.85
C LEU A 284 3.60 25.87 -9.21
N TRP A 285 4.28 25.13 -8.33
CA TRP A 285 5.66 24.66 -8.55
C TRP A 285 5.78 23.79 -9.81
N GLU A 286 4.82 22.91 -10.07
CA GLU A 286 4.77 22.06 -11.28
C GLU A 286 4.76 22.88 -12.58
N ALA A 287 4.35 24.15 -12.54
CA ALA A 287 4.30 25.07 -13.69
C ALA A 287 5.44 26.11 -13.71
N VAL A 288 6.38 26.07 -12.77
CA VAL A 288 7.48 27.05 -12.71
C VAL A 288 8.48 26.83 -13.85
N SER A 289 8.89 27.93 -14.47
CA SER A 289 9.94 28.00 -15.49
C SER A 289 10.99 29.06 -15.12
N ALA A 290 12.07 29.16 -15.90
CA ALA A 290 13.08 30.20 -15.71
C ALA A 290 12.50 31.62 -15.79
N ASP A 291 11.45 31.83 -16.57
CA ASP A 291 10.78 33.12 -16.73
C ASP A 291 9.85 33.45 -15.55
N THR A 292 9.25 32.44 -14.92
CA THR A 292 8.20 32.62 -13.89
C THR A 292 8.68 32.41 -12.46
N VAL A 293 9.89 31.87 -12.26
CA VAL A 293 10.41 31.56 -10.92
C VAL A 293 10.58 32.80 -10.04
N ALA A 294 10.96 33.96 -10.62
CA ALA A 294 11.13 35.19 -9.85
C ALA A 294 9.80 35.76 -9.34
N SER A 295 8.77 35.79 -10.20
CA SER A 295 7.43 36.23 -9.79
C SER A 295 6.78 35.23 -8.83
N THR A 296 7.03 33.93 -9.00
CA THR A 296 6.58 32.89 -8.06
C THR A 296 7.25 33.01 -6.69
N LEU A 297 8.54 33.34 -6.64
CA LEU A 297 9.25 33.60 -5.38
C LEU A 297 8.65 34.81 -4.63
N ALA A 298 8.41 35.92 -5.33
CA ALA A 298 7.79 37.10 -4.74
C ALA A 298 6.37 36.79 -4.23
N PHE A 299 5.62 35.98 -4.98
CA PHE A 299 4.30 35.50 -4.58
C PHE A 299 4.36 34.62 -3.31
N ALA A 300 5.31 33.67 -3.25
CA ALA A 300 5.51 32.81 -2.09
C ALA A 300 5.86 33.60 -0.82
N GLU A 301 6.66 34.67 -0.95
CA GLU A 301 6.96 35.58 0.15
C GLU A 301 5.70 36.33 0.62
N THR A 302 4.95 36.88 -0.32
CA THR A 302 3.75 37.68 -0.06
C THR A 302 2.72 36.91 0.78
N TYR A 303 2.53 35.63 0.48
CA TYR A 303 1.57 34.75 1.16
C TYR A 303 2.24 33.76 2.12
N SER A 304 3.43 34.11 2.64
CA SER A 304 4.13 33.38 3.70
C SER A 304 4.20 31.85 3.46
N CYS A 305 4.57 31.41 2.26
CA CYS A 305 4.69 29.99 1.90
C CYS A 305 6.19 29.58 1.85
N PRO A 306 6.78 29.15 2.97
CA PRO A 306 8.22 28.89 3.05
C PRO A 306 8.67 27.70 2.18
N GLU A 307 7.82 26.70 1.96
CA GLU A 307 8.10 25.55 1.11
C GLU A 307 8.29 25.98 -0.34
N LEU A 308 7.35 26.75 -0.90
CA LEU A 308 7.45 27.26 -2.27
C LEU A 308 8.64 28.22 -2.42
N LYS A 309 8.84 29.10 -1.42
CA LYS A 309 10.00 30.00 -1.37
C LYS A 309 11.30 29.22 -1.45
N SER A 310 11.45 28.17 -0.64
CA SER A 310 12.65 27.32 -0.63
C SER A 310 12.89 26.65 -1.97
N MET A 311 11.85 26.15 -2.63
CA MET A 311 11.97 25.55 -3.96
C MET A 311 12.41 26.57 -5.01
N CYS A 312 11.84 27.77 -5.02
CA CYS A 312 12.26 28.85 -5.90
C CYS A 312 13.72 29.29 -5.64
N ILE A 313 14.17 29.39 -4.39
CA ILE A 313 15.58 29.70 -4.06
C ILE A 313 16.51 28.58 -4.57
N GLY A 314 16.11 27.31 -4.37
CA GLY A 314 16.85 26.15 -4.87
C GLY A 314 17.03 26.16 -6.39
N PHE A 315 16.01 26.61 -7.12
CA PHE A 315 16.06 26.76 -8.58
C PHE A 315 17.15 27.76 -9.03
N PHE A 316 17.34 28.87 -8.30
CA PHE A 316 18.41 29.83 -8.59
C PHE A 316 19.80 29.31 -8.24
N ALA A 317 19.90 28.43 -7.24
CA ALA A 317 21.18 27.89 -6.76
C ALA A 317 21.77 26.80 -7.69
N THR A 318 20.94 26.13 -8.48
CA THR A 318 21.40 25.20 -9.53
C THR A 318 21.89 26.00 -10.73
N GLY A 319 23.21 26.24 -10.78
CA GLY A 319 23.93 27.19 -11.63
C GLY A 319 23.88 27.01 -13.16
N GLU A 320 22.88 26.31 -13.72
CA GLU A 320 22.61 26.29 -15.17
C GLU A 320 21.57 27.34 -15.59
N ASN A 321 20.74 27.85 -14.66
CA ASN A 321 19.68 28.83 -14.97
C ASN A 321 20.05 30.30 -14.66
N PHE A 322 21.19 30.55 -14.00
CA PHE A 322 21.60 31.90 -13.56
C PHE A 322 22.01 32.83 -14.73
N GLN A 323 22.32 32.26 -15.91
CA GLN A 323 22.70 33.03 -17.11
C GLN A 323 21.49 33.41 -17.98
N GLU A 324 20.31 32.83 -17.74
CA GLU A 324 19.11 33.05 -18.58
C GLU A 324 18.02 33.88 -17.88
N SER A 325 18.03 33.94 -16.54
CA SER A 325 17.16 34.85 -15.77
C SER A 325 17.63 36.30 -15.89
N ARG A 326 17.43 36.92 -17.05
CA ARG A 326 17.57 38.37 -17.22
C ARG A 326 16.54 39.05 -16.32
N VAL A 327 17.03 40.00 -15.54
CA VAL A 327 16.32 40.84 -14.56
C VAL A 327 14.94 41.28 -15.08
N ASP A 328 13.90 40.56 -14.70
CA ASP A 328 12.52 40.99 -14.86
C ASP A 328 12.08 41.82 -13.64
N GLU A 329 11.00 42.61 -13.78
CA GLU A 329 10.49 43.54 -12.76
C GLU A 329 10.30 42.89 -11.37
N GLY A 330 10.05 41.58 -11.31
CA GLY A 330 9.94 40.82 -10.06
C GLY A 330 11.19 40.83 -9.18
N PHE A 331 12.40 40.96 -9.73
CA PHE A 331 13.62 41.09 -8.91
C PHE A 331 13.74 42.48 -8.27
N ARG A 332 13.15 43.52 -8.89
CA ARG A 332 13.19 44.90 -8.37
C ARG A 332 12.25 45.11 -7.20
N SER A 333 11.11 44.40 -7.15
CA SER A 333 10.19 44.46 -6.01
C SER A 333 10.75 43.77 -4.77
N VAL A 334 11.53 42.69 -4.92
CA VAL A 334 12.22 42.01 -3.81
C VAL A 334 13.36 42.87 -3.25
N GLY A 335 14.12 43.55 -4.11
CA GLY A 335 15.22 44.43 -3.69
C GLY A 335 14.77 45.70 -2.94
N ALA A 336 13.51 46.14 -3.09
CA ALA A 336 12.97 47.30 -2.38
C ALA A 336 12.48 46.98 -0.95
N ALA A 337 12.25 45.70 -0.63
CA ALA A 337 11.75 45.26 0.67
C ALA A 337 12.85 44.83 1.65
N VAL A 338 14.11 44.72 1.19
CA VAL A 338 15.24 44.26 2.00
C VAL A 338 16.33 45.33 2.02
N PRO A 339 16.52 46.09 3.10
CA PRO A 339 17.74 46.87 3.24
C PRO A 339 18.89 45.89 3.43
N PHE A 340 19.68 45.67 2.37
CA PHE A 340 21.00 45.07 2.50
C PHE A 340 21.88 46.04 3.30
N ASN A 341 21.93 45.88 4.61
CA ASN A 341 23.05 46.41 5.40
C ASN A 341 24.19 45.40 5.30
N CYS A 342 25.31 45.86 4.73
CA CYS A 342 26.61 45.17 4.75
C CYS A 342 27.07 44.80 6.16
#